data_AF-A0A3A1R715-F1
#
_entry.id   AF-A0A3A1R715-F1
#
_cell.length_a   1.000
_cell.length_b   1.000
_cell.length_c   1.000
_cell.angle_alpha   90.00
_cell.angle_beta   90.00
_cell.angle_gamma   90.00
#
_symmetry.space_group_name_H-M   'P 1'
#
loop_
_entity.id
_entity.type
_entity.pdbx_description
1 polymer ?
#
loop_
_entity_poly.entity_id
_entity_poly.type
_entity_poly.pdbx_seq_one_letter_code
_entity_poly.pdbx_strand_id
1 'polypeptide(L)'
;MNNLYRKKLLQRQNRSYTLGTVEFIHNQWVFFDDELDEATDLEFYTQQEVEIYREQGWERGILESEGIVKTAYDKMTLNNTETIRIKKSLIYSLEMLIEELNDDSFFQFLTSLNSLDFSLYDCIFCHNHLSFLEDRKIREGVNFLTFDNGDNVCLVQHHFTYYKKQRDRFEFTLSTGKRIVIEKFE
;
A
#
# COMPACT_ATOMS: atom_id res chain seq x y z
N MET A 1 16.14 11.78 -5.73
CA MET A 1 16.07 11.18 -4.38
C MET A 1 16.53 9.73 -4.45
N ASN A 2 17.22 9.24 -3.43
CA ASN A 2 17.72 7.87 -3.38
C ASN A 2 16.54 6.88 -3.17
N ASN A 3 16.52 5.73 -3.86
CA ASN A 3 15.54 4.65 -3.72
C ASN A 3 15.29 4.28 -2.24
N LEU A 4 16.34 4.38 -1.41
CA LEU A 4 16.26 4.17 0.04
C LEU A 4 15.27 5.13 0.75
N TYR A 5 15.17 6.39 0.32
CA TYR A 5 14.26 7.38 0.91
C TYR A 5 12.81 7.06 0.56
N ARG A 6 12.52 6.68 -0.69
CA ARG A 6 11.18 6.25 -1.12
C ARG A 6 10.72 5.03 -0.33
N LYS A 7 11.58 4.02 -0.17
CA LYS A 7 11.30 2.83 0.65
C LYS A 7 10.94 3.20 2.09
N LYS A 8 11.67 4.14 2.70
CA LYS A 8 11.35 4.64 4.05
C LYS A 8 9.98 5.34 4.11
N LEU A 9 9.62 6.10 3.07
CA LEU A 9 8.31 6.77 3.01
C LEU A 9 7.16 5.74 2.89
N LEU A 10 7.33 4.70 2.07
CA LEU A 10 6.36 3.60 1.95
C LEU A 10 6.20 2.84 3.26
N GLN A 11 7.30 2.51 3.94
CA GLN A 11 7.27 1.79 5.22
C GLN A 11 6.57 2.55 6.34
N ARG A 12 6.59 3.90 6.29
CA ARG A 12 6.01 4.77 7.33
C ARG A 12 4.57 5.18 7.06
N GLN A 13 3.95 4.68 5.99
CA GLN A 13 2.55 5.00 5.71
C GLN A 13 1.65 4.45 6.82
N ASN A 14 0.65 5.25 7.19
CA ASN A 14 -0.47 4.80 7.99
C ASN A 14 -1.22 3.69 7.24
N ARG A 15 -1.96 2.85 7.98
CA ARG A 15 -2.75 1.73 7.41
C ARG A 15 -1.96 0.76 6.53
N SER A 16 -0.63 0.71 6.69
CA SER A 16 0.23 -0.19 5.92
C SER A 16 0.29 -1.61 6.46
N TYR A 17 -0.49 -1.91 7.48
CA TYR A 17 -0.70 -3.23 8.06
C TYR A 17 -2.19 -3.44 8.29
N THR A 18 -2.62 -4.70 8.17
CA THR A 18 -3.91 -5.18 8.66
C THR A 18 -3.71 -5.76 10.06
N LEU A 19 -4.46 -5.29 11.06
CA LEU A 19 -4.42 -5.83 12.42
C LEU A 19 -5.39 -7.00 12.54
N GLY A 20 -5.03 -8.01 13.33
CA GLY A 20 -5.96 -9.09 13.63
C GLY A 20 -5.43 -10.08 14.64
N THR A 21 -6.20 -11.15 14.83
CA THR A 21 -5.88 -12.23 15.76
C THR A 21 -5.76 -13.55 15.01
N VAL A 22 -4.77 -14.37 15.35
CA VAL A 22 -4.65 -15.73 14.81
C VAL A 22 -5.20 -16.77 15.78
N GLU A 23 -5.93 -17.75 15.25
CA GLU A 23 -6.37 -18.91 16.00
C GLU A 23 -6.05 -20.21 15.27
N PHE A 24 -5.78 -21.27 16.04
CA PHE A 24 -5.57 -22.61 15.52
C PHE A 24 -6.86 -23.42 15.67
N ILE A 25 -7.61 -23.55 14.57
CA ILE A 25 -8.94 -24.17 14.52
C ILE A 25 -8.93 -25.30 13.51
N HIS A 26 -9.44 -26.48 13.88
CA HIS A 26 -9.51 -27.66 12.99
C HIS A 26 -8.19 -27.99 12.27
N ASN A 27 -7.05 -27.87 12.96
CA ASN A 27 -5.71 -28.13 12.43
C ASN A 27 -5.27 -27.16 11.32
N GLN A 28 -5.81 -25.93 11.33
CA GLN A 28 -5.45 -24.84 10.43
C GLN A 28 -5.29 -23.54 11.22
N TRP A 29 -4.37 -22.69 10.77
CA TRP A 29 -4.26 -21.33 11.28
C TRP A 29 -5.22 -20.42 10.53
N VAL A 30 -6.06 -19.71 11.28
CA VAL A 30 -7.03 -18.76 10.75
C VAL A 30 -6.67 -17.37 11.26
N PHE A 31 -6.60 -16.40 10.36
CA PHE A 31 -6.45 -14.98 10.66
C PHE A 31 -7.82 -14.32 10.66
N PHE A 32 -8.16 -13.67 11.76
CA PHE A 32 -9.36 -12.84 11.91
C PHE A 32 -8.95 -11.37 11.77
N ASP A 33 -9.42 -10.73 10.70
CA ASP A 33 -9.16 -9.33 10.36
C ASP A 33 -10.04 -8.40 11.21
N ASP A 34 -9.42 -7.55 12.03
CA ASP A 34 -10.14 -6.62 12.91
C ASP A 34 -10.79 -5.45 12.14
N GLU A 35 -10.31 -5.14 10.93
CA GLU A 35 -10.82 -4.05 10.09
C GLU A 35 -12.05 -4.49 9.29
N LEU A 36 -12.02 -5.72 8.75
CA LEU A 36 -13.06 -6.25 7.86
C LEU A 36 -14.05 -7.21 8.55
N ASP A 37 -13.76 -7.67 9.77
CA ASP A 37 -14.51 -8.73 10.46
C ASP A 37 -14.58 -10.02 9.62
N GLU A 38 -13.50 -10.30 8.89
CA GLU A 38 -13.36 -11.43 7.98
C GLU A 38 -12.38 -12.48 8.53
N ALA A 39 -12.67 -13.76 8.29
CA ALA A 39 -11.80 -14.87 8.66
C ALA A 39 -11.16 -15.48 7.40
N THR A 40 -9.83 -15.54 7.39
CA THR A 40 -9.03 -15.98 6.23
C THR A 40 -8.03 -17.05 6.65
N ASP A 41 -7.71 -18.01 5.79
CA ASP A 41 -6.63 -18.97 6.06
C ASP A 41 -5.30 -18.20 6.14
N LEU A 42 -4.56 -18.39 7.24
CA LEU A 42 -3.30 -17.69 7.46
C LEU A 42 -2.26 -18.05 6.37
N GLU A 43 -2.36 -19.23 5.76
CA GLU A 43 -1.48 -19.68 4.68
C GLU A 43 -1.56 -18.80 3.43
N PHE A 44 -2.64 -18.03 3.22
CA PHE A 44 -2.71 -17.04 2.13
C PHE A 44 -1.67 -15.92 2.26
N TYR A 45 -1.17 -15.69 3.48
CA TYR A 45 -0.19 -14.64 3.77
C TYR A 45 1.24 -15.19 3.89
N THR A 46 1.47 -16.46 3.55
CA THR A 46 2.81 -17.06 3.57
C THR A 46 3.78 -16.26 2.67
N GLN A 47 5.01 -16.06 3.15
CA GLN A 47 6.05 -15.16 2.61
C GLN A 47 5.78 -13.66 2.75
N GLN A 48 4.67 -13.25 3.37
CA GLN A 48 4.45 -11.84 3.69
C GLN A 48 5.14 -11.47 5.01
N GLU A 49 5.41 -10.18 5.12
CA GLU A 49 5.91 -9.60 6.36
C GLU A 49 4.79 -9.50 7.38
N VAL A 50 5.07 -9.97 8.59
CA VAL A 50 4.15 -9.91 9.72
C VAL A 50 4.88 -9.34 10.93
N GLU A 51 4.12 -8.74 11.83
CA GLU A 51 4.61 -8.39 13.15
C GLU A 51 3.73 -9.01 14.22
N ILE A 52 4.35 -9.61 15.22
CA ILE A 52 3.68 -10.29 16.33
C ILE A 52 3.72 -9.38 17.55
N TYR A 53 2.61 -9.24 18.25
CA TYR A 53 2.57 -8.47 19.49
C TYR A 53 2.94 -9.34 20.69
N ARG A 54 4.17 -9.18 21.21
CA ARG A 54 4.70 -9.93 22.37
C ARG A 54 5.48 -8.99 23.29
N GLU A 55 5.44 -9.26 24.60
CA GLU A 55 6.20 -8.50 25.60
C GLU A 55 6.03 -6.97 25.53
N GLN A 56 4.83 -6.50 25.13
CA GLN A 56 4.51 -5.08 24.89
C GLN A 56 5.27 -4.43 23.72
N GLY A 57 5.77 -5.23 22.79
CA GLY A 57 6.44 -4.80 21.57
C GLY A 57 5.92 -5.51 20.32
N TRP A 58 6.25 -4.95 19.17
CA TRP A 58 6.02 -5.58 17.87
C TRP A 58 7.32 -6.24 17.39
N GLU A 59 7.28 -7.55 17.20
CA GLU A 59 8.39 -8.34 16.66
C GLU A 59 8.16 -8.66 15.19
N ARG A 60 9.05 -8.17 14.32
CA ARG A 60 8.92 -8.29 12.86
C ARG A 60 9.56 -9.57 12.34
N GLY A 61 8.87 -10.24 11.42
CA GLY A 61 9.38 -11.40 10.71
C GLY A 61 8.65 -11.64 9.38
N ILE A 62 9.01 -12.75 8.73
CA ILE A 62 8.32 -13.27 7.55
C ILE A 62 7.52 -14.48 7.96
N LEU A 63 6.24 -14.51 7.60
CA LEU A 63 5.37 -15.65 7.83
C LEU A 63 5.79 -16.81 6.93
N GLU A 64 6.11 -17.93 7.54
CA GLU A 64 6.30 -19.24 6.91
C GLU A 64 5.04 -20.10 7.16
N SER A 65 5.02 -21.30 6.57
CA SER A 65 3.92 -22.26 6.75
C SER A 65 3.77 -22.72 8.20
N GLU A 66 2.60 -23.27 8.52
CA GLU A 66 2.29 -23.88 9.83
C GLU A 66 2.34 -22.90 11.01
N GLY A 67 2.15 -21.60 10.73
CA GLY A 67 2.17 -20.55 11.74
C GLY A 67 3.56 -20.27 12.32
N ILE A 68 4.61 -20.55 11.54
CA ILE A 68 5.98 -20.20 11.90
C ILE A 68 6.28 -18.80 11.36
N VAL A 69 6.88 -17.94 12.17
CA VAL A 69 7.37 -16.62 11.78
C VAL A 69 8.88 -16.60 11.91
N LYS A 70 9.56 -16.36 10.78
CA LYS A 70 11.02 -16.23 10.73
C LYS A 70 11.42 -14.79 10.96
N THR A 71 12.06 -14.52 12.09
CA THR A 71 12.65 -13.21 12.40
C THR A 71 14.10 -13.15 11.91
N ALA A 72 14.78 -12.03 12.16
CA ALA A 72 16.19 -11.87 11.82
C ALA A 72 17.12 -12.78 12.64
N TYR A 73 16.68 -13.24 13.81
CA TYR A 73 17.52 -13.95 14.78
C TYR A 73 17.05 -15.39 15.03
N ASP A 74 15.77 -15.67 14.88
CA ASP A 74 15.20 -16.99 15.19
C ASP A 74 13.91 -17.28 14.40
N LYS A 75 13.39 -18.49 14.55
CA LYS A 75 12.04 -18.87 14.15
C LYS A 75 11.14 -18.93 15.37
N MET A 76 10.00 -18.27 15.30
CA MET A 76 8.99 -18.25 16.34
C MET A 76 7.76 -19.01 15.86
N THR A 77 7.13 -19.78 16.73
CA THR A 77 5.81 -20.35 16.44
C THR A 77 4.74 -19.41 16.97
N LEU A 78 3.68 -19.18 16.20
CA LEU A 78 2.52 -18.42 16.66
C LEU A 78 1.80 -19.16 17.78
N ASN A 79 1.27 -18.40 18.73
CA ASN A 79 0.40 -18.92 19.78
C ASN A 79 -1.06 -18.79 19.35
N ASN A 80 -1.92 -19.66 19.90
CA ASN A 80 -3.36 -19.50 19.71
C ASN A 80 -3.82 -18.18 20.33
N THR A 81 -4.77 -17.50 19.69
CA THR A 81 -5.30 -16.18 20.09
C THR A 81 -4.26 -15.05 20.12
N GLU A 82 -3.19 -15.19 19.34
CA GLU A 82 -2.11 -14.20 19.31
C GLU A 82 -2.45 -13.03 18.38
N THR A 83 -2.21 -11.81 18.85
CA THR A 83 -2.39 -10.62 18.04
C THR A 83 -1.21 -10.44 17.09
N ILE A 84 -1.51 -10.33 15.81
CA ILE A 84 -0.53 -10.04 14.77
C ILE A 84 -0.99 -8.88 13.91
N ARG A 85 -0.07 -8.31 13.14
CA ARG A 85 -0.40 -7.43 12.02
C ARG A 85 0.34 -7.86 10.77
N ILE A 86 -0.37 -7.97 9.67
CA ILE A 86 0.15 -8.43 8.38
C ILE A 86 0.40 -7.21 7.50
N LYS A 87 1.59 -7.11 6.89
CA LYS A 87 1.94 -5.99 6.03
C LYS A 87 1.07 -6.02 4.77
N LYS A 88 0.31 -4.96 4.51
CA LYS A 88 -0.45 -4.83 3.25
C LYS A 88 0.52 -4.72 2.07
N SER A 89 0.18 -5.33 0.96
CA SER A 89 0.85 -5.12 -0.33
C SER A 89 0.19 -3.99 -1.10
N LEU A 90 0.95 -3.26 -1.91
CA LEU A 90 0.36 -2.31 -2.84
C LEU A 90 -0.21 -3.08 -4.05
N ILE A 91 -1.23 -2.50 -4.69
CA ILE A 91 -1.69 -3.02 -5.98
C ILE A 91 -0.55 -2.88 -6.99
N TYR A 92 -0.24 -3.97 -7.71
CA TYR A 92 0.88 -4.02 -8.66
C TYR A 92 0.88 -2.86 -9.67
N SER A 93 -0.29 -2.51 -10.23
CA SER A 93 -0.41 -1.37 -11.16
C SER A 93 -0.05 -0.02 -10.53
N LEU A 94 -0.32 0.15 -9.23
CA LEU A 94 0.09 1.34 -8.48
C LEU A 94 1.60 1.31 -8.20
N GLU A 95 2.17 0.15 -7.85
CA GLU A 95 3.62 0.00 -7.66
C GLU A 95 4.38 0.43 -8.91
N MET A 96 4.00 -0.10 -10.08
CA MET A 96 4.60 0.30 -11.36
C MET A 96 4.49 1.81 -11.61
N LEU A 97 3.29 2.39 -11.40
CA LEU A 97 3.08 3.81 -11.61
C LEU A 97 3.99 4.65 -10.70
N ILE A 98 4.09 4.29 -9.42
CA ILE A 98 4.94 4.97 -8.45
C ILE A 98 6.40 4.89 -8.88
N GLU A 99 6.88 3.73 -9.34
CA GLU A 99 8.26 3.57 -9.81
C GLU A 99 8.60 4.45 -11.01
N GLU A 100 7.62 4.72 -11.88
CA GLU A 100 7.80 5.60 -13.04
C GLU A 100 7.76 7.10 -12.71
N LEU A 101 7.13 7.49 -11.59
CA LEU A 101 7.07 8.88 -11.16
C LEU A 101 8.46 9.38 -10.72
N ASN A 102 8.86 10.55 -11.23
CA ASN A 102 9.99 11.27 -10.67
C ASN A 102 9.75 11.59 -9.18
N ASP A 103 10.84 11.86 -8.47
CA ASP A 103 10.81 11.96 -7.02
C ASP A 103 9.97 13.12 -6.48
N ASP A 104 10.00 14.25 -7.16
CA ASP A 104 9.21 15.42 -6.78
C ASP A 104 7.71 15.11 -6.92
N SER A 105 7.32 14.52 -8.06
CA SER A 105 5.92 14.18 -8.35
C SER A 105 5.41 13.09 -7.42
N PHE A 106 6.23 12.09 -7.12
CA PHE A 106 5.91 11.08 -6.11
C PHE A 106 5.72 11.71 -4.73
N PHE A 107 6.64 12.57 -4.31
CA PHE A 107 6.54 13.21 -3.00
C PHE A 107 5.30 14.10 -2.90
N GLN A 108 5.00 14.88 -3.94
CA GLN A 108 3.79 15.70 -4.01
C GLN A 108 2.52 14.84 -3.98
N PHE A 109 2.45 13.78 -4.77
CA PHE A 109 1.35 12.84 -4.77
C PHE A 109 1.13 12.25 -3.36
N LEU A 110 2.17 11.70 -2.76
CA LEU A 110 2.11 11.06 -1.46
C LEU A 110 1.72 12.02 -0.34
N THR A 111 2.37 13.19 -0.26
CA THR A 111 2.07 14.17 0.80
C THR A 111 0.65 14.70 0.71
N SER A 112 0.14 14.86 -0.50
CA SER A 112 -1.21 15.34 -0.76
C SER A 112 -2.26 14.29 -0.43
N LEU A 113 -2.01 13.02 -0.82
CA LEU A 113 -2.82 11.89 -0.42
C LEU A 113 -2.90 11.77 1.11
N ASN A 114 -1.74 11.87 1.78
CA ASN A 114 -1.67 11.80 3.24
C ASN A 114 -2.34 12.98 3.93
N SER A 115 -2.30 14.18 3.34
CA SER A 115 -3.01 15.37 3.87
C SER A 115 -4.54 15.25 3.80
N LEU A 116 -5.04 14.28 3.02
CA LEU A 116 -6.45 13.94 2.89
C LEU A 116 -6.83 12.73 3.76
N ASP A 117 -5.93 12.29 4.64
CA ASP A 117 -6.09 11.11 5.50
C ASP A 117 -6.21 9.79 4.72
N PHE A 118 -5.57 9.71 3.55
CA PHE A 118 -5.42 8.48 2.77
C PHE A 118 -3.96 8.01 2.78
N SER A 119 -3.77 6.69 2.65
CA SER A 119 -2.48 6.05 2.45
C SER A 119 -2.40 5.43 1.05
N LEU A 120 -1.20 5.10 0.59
CA LEU A 120 -1.04 4.30 -0.65
C LEU A 120 -1.67 2.90 -0.54
N TYR A 121 -1.78 2.38 0.67
CA TYR A 121 -2.38 1.07 0.96
C TYR A 121 -3.91 1.12 0.98
N ASP A 122 -4.49 2.32 0.90
CA ASP A 122 -5.94 2.52 0.76
C ASP A 122 -6.36 2.40 -0.72
N CYS A 123 -5.42 2.13 -1.64
CA CYS A 123 -5.74 2.00 -3.06
C CYS A 123 -6.49 0.69 -3.33
N ILE A 124 -7.71 0.80 -3.86
CA ILE A 124 -8.54 -0.34 -4.24
C ILE A 124 -8.59 -0.56 -5.76
N PHE A 125 -8.18 0.45 -6.55
CA PHE A 125 -8.14 0.35 -8.00
C PHE A 125 -7.10 1.30 -8.59
N CYS A 126 -6.32 0.83 -9.56
CA CYS A 126 -5.37 1.66 -10.30
C CYS A 126 -5.33 1.25 -11.78
N HIS A 127 -5.88 2.09 -12.65
CA HIS A 127 -5.66 2.01 -14.09
C HIS A 127 -4.44 2.84 -14.47
N ASN A 128 -3.29 2.17 -14.59
CA ASN A 128 -2.05 2.76 -15.07
C ASN A 128 -2.03 2.73 -16.61
N HIS A 129 -2.47 3.81 -17.27
CA HIS A 129 -2.40 3.95 -18.72
C HIS A 129 -0.97 4.11 -19.23
N LEU A 130 -0.09 4.72 -18.44
CA LEU A 130 1.30 5.00 -18.80
C LEU A 130 2.09 3.74 -19.18
N SER A 131 1.83 2.61 -18.51
CA SER A 131 2.49 1.32 -18.81
C SER A 131 2.18 0.76 -20.20
N PHE A 132 1.14 1.24 -20.88
CA PHE A 132 0.82 0.82 -22.25
C PHE A 132 1.50 1.68 -23.32
N LEU A 133 2.32 2.66 -22.93
CA LEU A 133 2.91 3.64 -23.83
C LEU A 133 4.44 3.55 -23.94
N GLU A 134 5.07 2.49 -23.42
CA GLU A 134 6.54 2.34 -23.38
C GLU A 134 7.22 2.57 -24.74
N ASP A 135 6.65 2.05 -25.83
CA ASP A 135 7.20 2.17 -27.19
C ASP A 135 6.92 3.52 -27.86
N ARG A 136 6.22 4.45 -27.19
CA ARG A 136 5.84 5.73 -27.79
C ARG A 136 6.85 6.82 -27.47
N LYS A 137 7.20 7.59 -28.51
CA LYS A 137 8.07 8.77 -28.39
C LYS A 137 7.45 9.88 -27.51
N ILE A 138 6.13 10.00 -27.52
CA ILE A 138 5.37 10.91 -26.66
C ILE A 138 4.39 10.03 -25.88
N ARG A 139 4.48 10.08 -24.55
CA ARG A 139 3.59 9.34 -23.65
C ARG A 139 2.71 10.34 -22.93
N GLU A 140 1.43 10.36 -23.25
CA GLU A 140 0.46 11.25 -22.63
C GLU A 140 -0.83 10.52 -22.36
N GLY A 141 -1.53 10.92 -21.31
CA GLY A 141 -2.78 10.28 -20.93
C GLY A 141 -3.17 10.60 -19.50
N VAL A 142 -4.10 9.80 -18.99
CA VAL A 142 -4.63 9.92 -17.63
C VAL A 142 -4.68 8.55 -16.99
N ASN A 143 -4.09 8.42 -15.81
CA ASN A 143 -4.27 7.28 -14.94
C ASN A 143 -5.44 7.54 -14.00
N PHE A 144 -6.21 6.50 -13.69
CA PHE A 144 -7.33 6.58 -12.74
C PHE A 144 -7.03 5.73 -11.52
N LEU A 145 -7.03 6.34 -10.35
CA LEU A 145 -6.81 5.66 -9.08
C LEU A 145 -8.01 5.89 -8.17
N THR A 146 -8.44 4.86 -7.46
CA THR A 146 -9.48 4.95 -6.44
C THR A 146 -8.92 4.49 -5.11
N PHE A 147 -9.11 5.30 -4.08
CA PHE A 147 -8.71 5.04 -2.71
C PHE A 147 -9.94 5.00 -1.81
N ASP A 148 -9.96 4.05 -0.88
CA ASP A 148 -10.98 3.91 0.15
C ASP A 148 -10.28 3.71 1.49
N ASN A 149 -10.49 4.63 2.43
CA ASN A 149 -9.89 4.58 3.75
C ASN A 149 -10.86 4.10 4.84
N GLY A 150 -12.03 3.59 4.45
CA GLY A 150 -13.13 3.20 5.33
C GLY A 150 -14.10 4.33 5.67
N ASP A 151 -13.63 5.58 5.70
CA ASP A 151 -14.46 6.75 6.01
C ASP A 151 -14.95 7.47 4.74
N ASN A 152 -14.07 7.59 3.74
CA ASN A 152 -14.32 8.33 2.51
C ASN A 152 -13.66 7.62 1.32
N VAL A 153 -14.22 7.88 0.13
CA VAL A 153 -13.63 7.46 -1.13
C VAL A 153 -12.96 8.67 -1.78
N CYS A 154 -11.75 8.48 -2.32
CA CYS A 154 -11.01 9.49 -3.07
C CYS A 154 -10.67 8.96 -4.47
N LEU A 155 -11.13 9.69 -5.49
CA LEU A 155 -10.71 9.48 -6.87
C LEU A 155 -9.50 10.37 -7.16
N VAL A 156 -8.44 9.78 -7.70
CA VAL A 156 -7.28 10.52 -8.21
C VAL A 156 -7.17 10.32 -9.72
N GLN A 157 -7.17 11.43 -10.44
CA GLN A 157 -6.82 11.47 -11.86
C GLN A 157 -5.40 11.98 -11.98
N HIS A 158 -4.49 11.14 -12.47
CA HIS A 158 -3.11 11.52 -12.73
C HIS A 158 -2.94 11.75 -14.22
N HIS A 159 -2.96 13.03 -14.62
CA HIS A 159 -2.67 13.47 -15.98
C HIS A 159 -1.15 13.56 -16.16
N PHE A 160 -0.63 12.92 -17.21
CA PHE A 160 0.79 12.93 -17.50
C PHE A 160 1.09 13.30 -18.95
N THR A 161 2.25 13.92 -19.17
CA THR A 161 2.81 14.15 -20.50
C THR A 161 4.32 14.05 -20.44
N TYR A 162 4.87 12.95 -20.95
CA TYR A 162 6.30 12.66 -21.00
C TYR A 162 6.80 12.75 -22.43
N TYR A 163 7.56 13.81 -22.69
CA TYR A 163 8.26 14.02 -23.95
C TYR A 163 9.66 14.58 -23.69
N LYS A 164 9.84 15.90 -23.81
CA LYS A 164 11.11 16.59 -23.48
C LYS A 164 11.22 16.91 -21.99
N LYS A 165 10.09 17.13 -21.34
CA LYS A 165 9.94 17.26 -19.89
C LYS A 165 8.89 16.27 -19.43
N GLN A 166 8.99 15.84 -18.18
CA GLN A 166 7.91 15.13 -17.50
C GLN A 166 7.00 16.15 -16.86
N ARG A 167 5.70 15.99 -17.07
CA ARG A 167 4.67 16.82 -16.45
C ARG A 167 3.64 15.89 -15.85
N ASP A 168 3.40 16.09 -14.57
CA ASP A 168 2.51 15.30 -13.74
C ASP A 168 1.53 16.25 -13.06
N ARG A 169 0.25 15.96 -13.22
CA ARG A 169 -0.84 16.72 -12.62
C ARG A 169 -1.81 15.75 -11.96
N PHE A 170 -2.03 15.94 -10.66
CA PHE A 170 -2.90 15.10 -9.85
C PHE A 170 -4.16 15.88 -9.49
N GLU A 171 -5.32 15.34 -9.84
CA GLU A 171 -6.62 15.83 -9.38
C GLU A 171 -7.23 14.84 -8.39
N PHE A 172 -7.50 15.30 -7.18
CA PHE A 172 -8.14 14.52 -6.12
C PHE A 172 -9.59 14.98 -5.98
N THR A 173 -10.54 14.06 -5.99
CA THR A 173 -11.95 14.30 -5.70
C THR A 173 -12.41 13.35 -4.61
N LEU A 174 -12.81 13.88 -3.45
CA LEU A 174 -13.36 13.10 -2.36
C LEU A 174 -14.87 12.90 -2.54
N SER A 175 -15.41 11.84 -1.93
CA SER A 175 -16.86 11.57 -1.82
C SER A 175 -17.63 12.74 -1.17
N THR A 176 -16.98 13.55 -0.35
CA THR A 176 -17.54 14.78 0.24
C THR A 176 -17.73 15.93 -0.75
N GLY A 177 -17.24 15.79 -1.99
CA GLY A 177 -17.22 16.84 -3.00
C GLY A 177 -15.98 17.76 -2.91
N LYS A 178 -15.14 17.61 -1.89
CA LYS A 178 -13.86 18.34 -1.79
C LYS A 178 -12.96 17.96 -2.97
N ARG A 179 -12.39 18.97 -3.61
CA ARG A 179 -11.47 18.81 -4.75
C ARG A 179 -10.14 19.51 -4.51
N ILE A 180 -9.05 18.85 -4.87
CA ILE A 180 -7.70 19.40 -4.84
C ILE A 180 -7.04 19.12 -6.18
N VAL A 181 -6.41 20.13 -6.77
CA VAL A 181 -5.63 19.98 -8.01
C VAL A 181 -4.21 20.39 -7.70
N ILE A 182 -3.27 19.55 -8.12
CA ILE A 182 -1.84 19.74 -7.90
C ILE A 182 -1.16 19.59 -9.24
N GLU A 183 -0.52 20.67 -9.66
CA GLU A 183 0.19 20.75 -10.91
C GLU A 183 1.49 21.50 -10.67
N LYS A 184 2.60 20.90 -11.08
CA LYS A 184 3.89 21.59 -11.09
C LYS A 184 4.17 22.04 -12.51
N PHE A 185 4.25 23.35 -12.71
CA PHE A 185 4.72 23.92 -13.96
C PHE A 185 6.26 23.91 -13.98
N GLU A 186 6.85 23.02 -14.78
CA GLU A 186 8.29 23.05 -15.12
C GLU A 186 8.59 23.69 -16.48
#